data_AF-A0A3B0SGZ9-F1
#
_entry.id   AF-A0A3B0SGZ9-F1
#
_cell.length_a   1.000
_cell.length_b   1.000
_cell.length_c   1.000
_cell.angle_alpha   90.00
_cell.angle_beta   90.00
_cell.angle_gamma   90.00
#
_symmetry.space_group_name_H-M   'P 1'
#
loop_
_entity.id
_entity.type
_entity.pdbx_description
1 polymer ?
#
loop_
_entity_poly.entity_id
_entity_poly.type
_entity_poly.pdbx_seq_one_letter_code
_entity_poly.pdbx_strand_id
1 'polypeptide(L)'
;MKITAFLYTLAFTLAIASGASAQENDENASPSLADRFHIANKPYSELRDRWGWSERRAYDRAISKFPVFAACRKNGTSTAMPALNWAVIREQEQAEICLFLLAEYLGPPEALVAWLKGIGFSATLRGKGGTWTSGRPGTVFSGYQLNARDELYIRGFRFRLARRYGRRISISVKFDAKGIAKSANVNIKWE
;
A
#
# COMPACT_ATOMS: atom_id res chain seq x y z
N MET A 1 -61.97 38.00 25.44
CA MET A 1 -62.40 39.21 24.70
C MET A 1 -61.18 40.10 24.52
N LYS A 2 -60.95 40.59 23.28
CA LYS A 2 -59.89 41.48 22.78
C LYS A 2 -58.47 40.90 22.51
N ILE A 3 -58.23 40.79 21.21
CA ILE A 3 -56.97 40.71 20.45
C ILE A 3 -56.41 42.13 20.28
N THR A 4 -55.08 42.30 20.32
CA THR A 4 -54.28 43.27 19.51
C THR A 4 -52.78 43.00 19.80
N ALA A 5 -52.03 42.37 18.89
CA ALA A 5 -51.28 42.93 17.74
C ALA A 5 -49.89 43.49 18.16
N PHE A 6 -48.81 42.72 17.94
CA PHE A 6 -47.90 42.76 16.77
C PHE A 6 -47.12 44.09 16.63
N LEU A 7 -45.81 44.03 16.88
CA LEU A 7 -44.82 44.85 16.17
C LEU A 7 -43.49 44.07 16.07
N TYR A 8 -43.06 43.93 14.82
CA TYR A 8 -41.83 43.32 14.34
C TYR A 8 -40.60 44.15 14.75
N THR A 9 -39.50 43.50 15.15
CA THR A 9 -38.17 43.92 14.68
C THR A 9 -37.22 42.74 14.65
N LEU A 10 -36.88 42.32 13.43
CA LEU A 10 -35.73 41.47 13.12
C LEU A 10 -34.45 42.30 13.36
N ALA A 11 -33.51 41.81 14.17
CA ALA A 11 -32.14 42.29 14.14
C ALA A 11 -31.19 41.09 14.07
N PHE A 12 -30.77 40.86 12.84
CA PHE A 12 -29.73 39.93 12.42
C PHE A 12 -28.38 40.51 12.86
N THR A 13 -27.64 39.81 13.72
CA THR A 13 -26.21 40.14 13.92
C THR A 13 -25.36 38.91 13.64
N LEU A 14 -24.54 39.12 12.62
CA LEU A 14 -23.65 38.20 11.93
C LEU A 14 -22.47 37.80 12.80
N ALA A 15 -21.92 36.63 12.44
CA ALA A 15 -20.75 35.97 12.97
C ALA A 15 -19.49 36.84 13.14
N ILE A 16 -18.71 36.53 14.17
CA ILE A 16 -17.24 36.56 14.09
C ILE A 16 -16.72 35.21 14.54
N ALA A 17 -16.30 34.43 13.56
CA ALA A 17 -15.34 33.37 13.74
C ALA A 17 -13.99 34.01 14.12
N SER A 18 -13.42 33.60 15.25
CA SER A 18 -12.00 33.78 15.53
C SER A 18 -11.48 32.50 16.14
N GLY A 19 -10.60 31.85 15.39
CA GLY A 19 -10.07 30.54 15.69
C GLY A 19 -9.38 30.47 17.04
N ALA A 20 -9.75 29.46 17.82
CA ALA A 20 -8.80 28.75 18.65
C ALA A 20 -8.60 27.41 17.95
N SER A 21 -7.58 27.36 17.09
CA SER A 21 -6.99 26.11 16.64
C SER A 21 -6.54 25.36 17.87
N ALA A 22 -7.31 24.36 18.29
CA ALA A 22 -6.79 23.27 19.09
C ALA A 22 -5.81 22.51 18.19
N GLN A 23 -4.58 23.02 18.14
CA GLN A 23 -3.42 22.33 17.63
C GLN A 23 -3.09 21.27 18.68
N GLU A 24 -3.86 20.20 18.65
CA GLU A 24 -3.63 19.01 19.45
C GLU A 24 -2.39 18.31 18.87
N ASN A 25 -1.40 18.13 19.72
CA ASN A 25 -0.06 17.66 19.42
C ASN A 25 -0.05 16.40 18.52
N ASP A 26 0.36 16.59 17.26
CA ASP A 26 0.53 15.52 16.29
C ASP A 26 1.93 14.87 16.36
N GLU A 27 2.52 14.81 17.56
CA GLU A 27 3.82 14.13 17.79
C GLU A 27 3.71 12.59 17.81
N ASN A 28 2.49 12.04 17.71
CA ASN A 28 2.24 10.61 17.61
C ASN A 28 1.46 10.19 16.35
N ALA A 29 1.30 11.08 15.36
CA ALA A 29 0.82 10.65 14.05
C ALA A 29 1.80 9.62 13.48
N SER A 30 1.31 8.39 13.28
CA SER A 30 2.05 7.42 12.49
C SER A 30 2.43 8.08 11.16
N PRO A 31 3.71 8.00 10.74
CA PRO A 31 4.18 8.71 9.56
C PRO A 31 3.31 8.38 8.34
N SER A 32 3.15 9.34 7.44
CA SER A 32 2.29 9.16 6.27
C SER A 32 2.73 7.96 5.43
N LEU A 33 1.83 7.39 4.63
CA LEU A 33 2.21 6.31 3.70
C LEU A 33 3.37 6.74 2.78
N ALA A 34 3.41 8.01 2.37
CA ALA A 34 4.48 8.56 1.53
C ALA A 34 5.85 8.59 2.25
N ASP A 35 5.86 8.71 3.58
CA ASP A 35 7.08 8.73 4.38
C ASP A 35 7.54 7.32 4.77
N ARG A 36 6.61 6.39 4.91
CA ARG A 36 6.90 4.98 5.27
C ARG A 36 7.20 4.08 4.08
N PHE A 37 6.64 4.39 2.89
CA PHE A 37 6.92 3.65 1.67
C PHE A 37 8.19 4.18 1.02
N HIS A 38 9.19 3.31 0.87
CA HIS A 38 10.47 3.64 0.27
C HIS A 38 10.54 3.11 -1.16
N ILE A 39 11.24 3.86 -2.02
CA ILE A 39 11.68 3.43 -3.33
C ILE A 39 13.18 3.65 -3.41
N ALA A 40 13.95 2.72 -3.98
CA ALA A 40 15.42 2.81 -4.01
C ALA A 40 16.07 3.14 -2.63
N ASN A 41 15.49 2.61 -1.55
CA ASN A 41 15.87 2.82 -0.14
C ASN A 41 15.56 4.22 0.46
N LYS A 42 14.94 5.13 -0.29
CA LYS A 42 14.54 6.46 0.20
C LYS A 42 13.01 6.56 0.32
N PRO A 43 12.46 7.30 1.29
CA PRO A 43 11.02 7.57 1.36
C PRO A 43 10.49 8.14 0.03
N TYR A 44 9.26 7.77 -0.32
CA TYR A 44 8.61 8.28 -1.52
C TYR A 44 8.50 9.81 -1.49
N SER A 45 8.18 10.40 -0.33
CA SER A 45 8.11 11.84 -0.14
C SER A 45 9.40 12.58 -0.55
N GLU A 46 10.57 11.98 -0.29
CA GLU A 46 11.87 12.57 -0.68
C GLU A 46 12.15 12.44 -2.19
N LEU A 47 11.72 11.33 -2.79
CA LEU A 47 11.97 11.03 -4.21
C LEU A 47 10.98 11.71 -5.16
N ARG A 48 9.77 11.98 -4.68
CA ARG A 48 8.64 12.47 -5.46
C ARG A 48 8.98 13.69 -6.31
N ASP A 49 9.75 14.63 -5.77
CA ASP A 49 10.10 15.88 -6.47
C ASP A 49 11.28 15.74 -7.43
N ARG A 50 11.99 14.61 -7.39
CA ARG A 50 13.13 14.32 -8.28
C ARG A 50 12.75 13.46 -9.48
N TRP A 51 11.53 12.92 -9.47
CA TRP A 51 11.05 12.02 -10.50
C TRP A 51 10.33 12.75 -11.64
N GLY A 52 10.36 12.12 -12.81
CA GLY A 52 9.57 12.58 -13.95
C GLY A 52 8.08 12.58 -13.61
N TRP A 53 7.34 13.52 -14.22
CA TRP A 53 5.92 13.73 -13.93
C TRP A 53 5.06 12.46 -14.05
N SER A 54 5.38 11.58 -15.01
CA SER A 54 4.64 10.33 -15.23
C SER A 54 4.77 9.35 -14.05
N GLU A 55 6.00 9.08 -13.59
CA GLU A 55 6.26 8.16 -12.47
C GLU A 55 5.68 8.70 -11.17
N ARG A 56 5.87 9.99 -10.91
CA ARG A 56 5.24 10.69 -9.77
C ARG A 56 3.74 10.49 -9.78
N ARG A 57 3.07 10.76 -10.91
CA ARG A 57 1.60 10.67 -11.03
C ARG A 57 1.07 9.25 -10.86
N ALA A 58 1.85 8.23 -11.22
CA ALA A 58 1.45 6.84 -11.02
C ALA A 58 1.39 6.49 -9.52
N TYR A 59 2.45 6.77 -8.77
CA TYR A 59 2.47 6.51 -7.32
C TYR A 59 1.56 7.44 -6.52
N ASP A 60 1.45 8.73 -6.87
CA ASP A 60 0.51 9.66 -6.22
C ASP A 60 -0.94 9.12 -6.32
N ARG A 61 -1.33 8.61 -7.49
CA ARG A 61 -2.66 7.98 -7.68
C ARG A 61 -2.79 6.67 -6.92
N ALA A 62 -1.74 5.85 -6.87
CA ALA A 62 -1.76 4.59 -6.13
C ALA A 62 -1.93 4.81 -4.61
N ILE A 63 -1.15 5.74 -4.04
CA ILE A 63 -1.21 6.13 -2.62
C ILE A 63 -2.57 6.74 -2.27
N SER A 64 -3.08 7.65 -3.10
CA SER A 64 -4.41 8.25 -2.88
C SER A 64 -5.54 7.22 -2.94
N LYS A 65 -5.45 6.24 -3.85
CA LYS A 65 -6.46 5.20 -4.01
C LYS A 65 -6.40 4.13 -2.91
N PHE A 66 -5.19 3.83 -2.40
CA PHE A 66 -4.96 2.79 -1.40
C PHE A 66 -4.16 3.34 -0.21
N PRO A 67 -4.78 4.21 0.62
CA PRO A 67 -4.07 4.86 1.72
C PRO A 67 -3.76 3.91 2.89
N VAL A 68 -4.52 2.82 3.01
CA VAL A 68 -4.41 1.81 4.08
C VAL A 68 -4.72 0.41 3.54
N PHE A 69 -4.25 -0.63 4.24
CA PHE A 69 -4.43 -2.02 3.81
C PHE A 69 -5.91 -2.40 3.58
N ALA A 70 -6.84 -1.86 4.37
CA ALA A 70 -8.27 -2.12 4.21
C ALA A 70 -8.79 -1.73 2.81
N ALA A 71 -8.25 -0.68 2.18
CA ALA A 71 -8.67 -0.21 0.86
C ALA A 71 -8.32 -1.20 -0.27
N CYS A 72 -7.31 -2.04 -0.07
CA CYS A 72 -6.89 -3.06 -1.02
C CYS A 72 -7.15 -4.50 -0.56
N ARG A 73 -7.80 -4.71 0.59
CA ARG A 73 -8.14 -6.04 1.11
C ARG A 73 -9.46 -6.53 0.51
N LYS A 74 -9.54 -7.82 0.21
CA LYS A 74 -10.79 -8.48 -0.19
C LYS A 74 -11.67 -8.67 1.05
N ASN A 75 -12.92 -8.26 0.96
CA ASN A 75 -13.88 -8.40 2.05
C ASN A 75 -14.17 -9.89 2.36
N GLY A 76 -14.45 -10.18 3.63
CA GLY A 76 -14.81 -11.53 4.09
C GLY A 76 -13.65 -12.53 4.12
N THR A 77 -12.40 -12.09 4.03
CA THR A 77 -11.22 -12.97 4.15
C THR A 77 -10.76 -13.09 5.60
N SER A 78 -10.20 -14.24 5.95
CA SER A 78 -9.56 -14.49 7.25
C SER A 78 -8.48 -13.44 7.57
N THR A 79 -8.37 -13.06 8.84
CA THR A 79 -7.27 -12.22 9.34
C THR A 79 -5.92 -12.95 9.33
N ALA A 80 -5.93 -14.28 9.48
CA ALA A 80 -4.72 -15.11 9.45
C ALA A 80 -4.17 -15.31 8.03
N MET A 81 -5.04 -15.24 7.02
CA MET A 81 -4.68 -15.33 5.60
C MET A 81 -5.46 -14.27 4.82
N PRO A 82 -5.13 -12.98 5.01
CA PRO A 82 -5.85 -11.90 4.36
C PRO A 82 -5.62 -11.97 2.85
N ALA A 83 -6.64 -11.73 2.03
CA ALA A 83 -6.44 -11.69 0.58
C ALA A 83 -6.50 -10.25 0.07
N LEU A 84 -5.64 -9.92 -0.89
CA LEU A 84 -5.74 -8.68 -1.64
C LEU A 84 -6.96 -8.71 -2.57
N ASN A 85 -7.67 -7.60 -2.68
CA ASN A 85 -8.74 -7.41 -3.65
C ASN A 85 -8.14 -7.01 -4.99
N TRP A 86 -7.62 -7.99 -5.69
CA TRP A 86 -6.94 -7.69 -6.93
C TRP A 86 -7.88 -7.22 -8.06
N ALA A 87 -9.21 -7.38 -7.93
CA ALA A 87 -10.14 -6.83 -8.92
C ALA A 87 -10.09 -5.30 -9.02
N VAL A 88 -9.64 -4.62 -7.95
CA VAL A 88 -9.48 -3.16 -7.91
C VAL A 88 -8.05 -2.70 -8.21
N ILE A 89 -7.07 -3.59 -8.18
CA ILE A 89 -5.65 -3.31 -8.45
C ILE A 89 -5.40 -3.47 -9.96
N ARG A 90 -4.96 -2.40 -10.62
CA ARG A 90 -4.86 -2.37 -12.09
C ARG A 90 -3.47 -2.02 -12.64
N GLU A 91 -2.60 -1.50 -11.80
CA GLU A 91 -1.30 -0.93 -12.20
C GLU A 91 -0.20 -1.46 -11.27
N GLN A 92 1.06 -1.30 -11.67
CA GLN A 92 2.21 -1.86 -10.94
C GLN A 92 2.38 -1.20 -9.58
N GLU A 93 2.35 0.12 -9.59
CA GLU A 93 2.48 0.99 -8.42
C GLU A 93 1.36 0.69 -7.42
N GLN A 94 0.14 0.42 -7.90
CA GLN A 94 -0.97 -0.02 -7.05
C GLN A 94 -0.65 -1.36 -6.37
N ALA A 95 -0.15 -2.34 -7.13
CA ALA A 95 0.20 -3.65 -6.57
C ALA A 95 1.33 -3.54 -5.54
N GLU A 96 2.36 -2.71 -5.81
CA GLU A 96 3.47 -2.47 -4.89
C GLU A 96 2.99 -1.83 -3.58
N ILE A 97 2.18 -0.77 -3.65
CA ILE A 97 1.59 -0.14 -2.45
C ILE A 97 0.76 -1.16 -1.64
N CYS A 98 -0.08 -1.95 -2.31
CA CYS A 98 -0.93 -2.94 -1.63
C CYS A 98 -0.11 -4.06 -0.98
N LEU A 99 0.97 -4.52 -1.64
CA LEU A 99 1.89 -5.53 -1.09
C LEU A 99 2.71 -4.99 0.07
N PHE A 100 3.12 -3.72 0.02
CA PHE A 100 3.77 -3.04 1.14
C PHE A 100 2.83 -2.98 2.35
N LEU A 101 1.60 -2.51 2.17
CA LEU A 101 0.58 -2.43 3.23
C LEU A 101 0.22 -3.81 3.80
N LEU A 102 0.16 -4.84 2.95
CA LEU A 102 0.01 -6.22 3.38
C LEU A 102 1.18 -6.67 4.26
N ALA A 103 2.42 -6.39 3.85
CA ALA A 103 3.61 -6.77 4.60
C ALA A 103 3.63 -6.09 5.98
N GLU A 104 3.26 -4.81 6.05
CA GLU A 104 3.10 -4.11 7.33
C GLU A 104 2.01 -4.73 8.21
N TYR A 105 0.86 -5.09 7.61
CA TYR A 105 -0.23 -5.74 8.33
C TYR A 105 0.18 -7.11 8.89
N LEU A 106 0.94 -7.89 8.12
CA LEU A 106 1.44 -9.21 8.54
C LEU A 106 2.53 -9.10 9.60
N GLY A 107 3.27 -8.00 9.66
CA GLY A 107 4.34 -7.75 10.62
C GLY A 107 5.66 -8.38 10.18
N PRO A 108 6.16 -9.43 10.85
CA PRO A 108 7.47 -9.99 10.56
C PRO A 108 7.60 -10.57 9.14
N PRO A 109 8.80 -10.52 8.54
CA PRO A 109 9.03 -10.97 7.16
C PRO A 109 8.70 -12.46 6.93
N GLU A 110 8.83 -13.30 7.95
CA GLU A 110 8.47 -14.72 7.91
C GLU A 110 6.98 -14.93 7.64
N ALA A 111 6.12 -14.06 8.18
CA ALA A 111 4.68 -14.12 7.94
C ALA A 111 4.37 -13.84 6.46
N LEU A 112 5.08 -12.89 5.84
CA LEU A 112 4.96 -12.63 4.40
C LEU A 112 5.46 -13.83 3.56
N VAL A 113 6.55 -14.49 3.97
CA VAL A 113 7.02 -15.72 3.30
C VAL A 113 5.95 -16.81 3.36
N ALA A 114 5.37 -17.05 4.53
CA ALA A 114 4.32 -18.04 4.71
C ALA A 114 3.07 -17.70 3.88
N TRP A 115 2.67 -16.44 3.88
CA TRP A 115 1.54 -15.95 3.10
C TRP A 115 1.75 -16.16 1.58
N LEU A 116 2.92 -15.76 1.05
CA LEU A 116 3.27 -15.93 -0.36
C LEU A 116 3.27 -17.41 -0.78
N LYS A 117 3.83 -18.29 0.06
CA LYS A 117 3.76 -19.74 -0.16
C LYS A 117 2.33 -20.27 -0.14
N GLY A 118 1.51 -19.78 0.79
CA GLY A 118 0.09 -20.15 0.91
C GLY A 118 -0.74 -19.80 -0.33
N ILE A 119 -0.34 -18.79 -1.10
CA ILE A 119 -0.97 -18.43 -2.37
C ILE A 119 -0.24 -18.97 -3.62
N GLY A 120 0.69 -19.92 -3.42
CA GLY A 120 1.33 -20.69 -4.50
C GLY A 120 2.63 -20.10 -5.05
N PHE A 121 3.19 -19.04 -4.46
CA PHE A 121 4.50 -18.54 -4.87
C PHE A 121 5.64 -19.33 -4.22
N SER A 122 6.77 -19.42 -4.94
CA SER A 122 8.04 -19.65 -4.25
C SER A 122 8.41 -18.39 -3.45
N ALA A 123 8.85 -18.52 -2.21
CA ALA A 123 9.26 -17.38 -1.39
C ALA A 123 10.40 -17.75 -0.44
N THR A 124 11.38 -16.85 -0.32
CA THR A 124 12.57 -16.98 0.55
C THR A 124 12.93 -15.63 1.16
N LEU A 125 13.37 -15.63 2.42
CA LEU A 125 13.92 -14.45 3.08
C LEU A 125 15.45 -14.47 2.98
N ARG A 126 16.04 -13.37 2.52
CA ARG A 126 17.50 -13.20 2.37
C ARG A 126 17.98 -11.92 3.05
N GLY A 127 19.16 -11.97 3.65
CA GLY A 127 19.85 -10.81 4.20
C GLY A 127 20.91 -10.27 3.22
N LYS A 128 21.54 -9.16 3.58
CA LYS A 128 22.74 -8.67 2.88
C LYS A 128 23.85 -9.71 3.01
N GLY A 129 24.24 -10.35 1.90
CA GLY A 129 25.32 -11.34 1.86
C GLY A 129 24.89 -12.81 2.03
N GLY A 130 23.60 -13.13 2.00
CA GLY A 130 23.14 -14.54 2.01
C GLY A 130 21.91 -14.77 2.89
N THR A 131 21.98 -15.78 3.76
CA THR A 131 20.89 -16.12 4.69
C THR A 131 20.61 -14.97 5.64
N TRP A 132 19.33 -14.68 5.88
CA TRP A 132 18.94 -13.63 6.80
C TRP A 132 19.13 -14.08 8.26
N THR A 133 19.54 -13.14 9.11
CA THR A 133 19.61 -13.29 10.57
C THR A 133 18.80 -12.16 11.21
N SER A 134 18.08 -12.47 12.29
CA SER A 134 17.31 -11.46 13.04
C SER A 134 18.18 -10.27 13.47
N GLY A 135 17.60 -9.07 13.46
CA GLY A 135 18.31 -7.82 13.77
C GLY A 135 19.09 -7.20 12.60
N ARG A 136 18.96 -7.73 11.37
CA ARG A 136 19.54 -7.14 10.16
C ARG A 136 18.48 -6.87 9.10
N PRO A 137 18.67 -5.88 8.21
CA PRO A 137 17.77 -5.68 7.07
C PRO A 137 17.65 -6.94 6.22
N GLY A 138 16.43 -7.24 5.79
CA GLY A 138 16.09 -8.44 5.03
C GLY A 138 15.29 -8.12 3.78
N THR A 139 15.21 -9.07 2.87
CA THR A 139 14.35 -8.99 1.69
C THR A 139 13.68 -10.32 1.47
N VAL A 140 12.36 -10.31 1.45
CA VAL A 140 11.56 -11.43 0.98
C VAL A 140 11.57 -11.39 -0.54
N PHE A 141 12.18 -12.41 -1.16
CA PHE A 141 12.16 -12.64 -2.60
C PHE A 141 11.18 -13.74 -2.92
N SER A 142 10.35 -13.50 -3.93
CA SER A 142 9.33 -14.45 -4.33
C SER A 142 9.16 -14.48 -5.84
N GLY A 143 8.81 -15.66 -6.36
CA GLY A 143 8.59 -15.87 -7.78
C GLY A 143 7.45 -16.84 -8.05
N TYR A 144 6.74 -16.59 -9.14
CA TYR A 144 5.72 -17.47 -9.68
C TYR A 144 5.99 -17.71 -11.16
N GLN A 145 6.09 -18.98 -11.55
CA GLN A 145 6.27 -19.38 -12.94
C GLN A 145 4.90 -19.44 -13.63
N LEU A 146 4.77 -18.74 -14.77
CA LEU A 146 3.55 -18.74 -15.55
C LEU A 146 3.58 -19.96 -16.49
N ASN A 147 2.64 -20.90 -16.37
CA ASN A 147 2.53 -21.98 -17.36
C ASN A 147 1.63 -21.56 -18.53
N ALA A 148 1.89 -22.07 -19.73
CA ALA A 148 1.17 -21.71 -20.96
C ALA A 148 -0.34 -22.06 -20.94
N ARG A 149 -0.76 -23.01 -20.10
CA ARG A 149 -2.17 -23.40 -19.89
C ARG A 149 -2.81 -22.70 -18.70
N ASP A 150 -2.01 -22.08 -17.85
CA ASP A 150 -2.53 -21.35 -16.71
C ASP A 150 -3.00 -20.00 -17.25
N GLU A 151 -4.33 -19.87 -17.42
CA GLU A 151 -4.89 -18.55 -17.21
C GLU A 151 -4.49 -18.17 -15.80
N LEU A 152 -3.46 -17.34 -15.67
CA LEU A 152 -3.09 -16.85 -14.37
C LEU A 152 -4.15 -15.86 -13.89
N TYR A 153 -5.29 -16.41 -13.49
CA TYR A 153 -6.20 -15.84 -12.51
C TYR A 153 -5.58 -16.13 -11.12
N ILE A 154 -4.38 -15.62 -10.84
CA ILE A 154 -4.11 -15.18 -9.47
C ILE A 154 -5.17 -14.13 -9.26
N ARG A 155 -6.29 -14.48 -8.59
CA ARG A 155 -7.58 -13.77 -8.56
C ARG A 155 -7.46 -12.24 -8.60
N GLY A 156 -7.15 -11.67 -9.78
CA GLY A 156 -7.00 -10.25 -10.17
C GLY A 156 -5.58 -9.63 -10.32
N PHE A 157 -4.47 -10.37 -10.46
CA PHE A 157 -3.20 -9.79 -10.94
C PHE A 157 -3.31 -9.45 -12.45
N ARG A 158 -4.09 -8.42 -12.79
CA ARG A 158 -4.35 -7.99 -14.17
C ARG A 158 -3.27 -7.02 -14.65
N PHE A 159 -2.05 -7.51 -14.89
CA PHE A 159 -1.20 -6.82 -15.87
C PHE A 159 -1.67 -7.29 -17.24
N ARG A 160 -2.34 -6.40 -17.99
CA ARG A 160 -2.96 -6.65 -19.31
C ARG A 160 -2.03 -7.30 -20.37
N LEU A 161 -0.78 -7.59 -20.05
CA LEU A 161 0.26 -8.08 -20.95
C LEU A 161 1.00 -9.33 -20.45
N ALA A 162 0.76 -9.82 -19.22
CA ALA A 162 1.52 -10.96 -18.68
C ALA A 162 1.33 -12.25 -19.50
N ARG A 163 0.14 -12.50 -20.05
CA ARG A 163 -0.15 -13.68 -20.89
C ARG A 163 0.54 -13.68 -22.27
N ARG A 164 0.89 -12.50 -22.83
CA ARG A 164 1.42 -12.43 -24.20
C ARG A 164 2.94 -12.38 -24.28
N TYR A 165 3.62 -12.01 -23.19
CA TYR A 165 5.04 -11.71 -23.28
C TYR A 165 5.88 -12.26 -22.11
N GLY A 166 5.28 -12.65 -20.97
CA GLY A 166 6.01 -12.91 -19.72
C GLY A 166 5.96 -14.36 -19.24
N ARG A 167 7.09 -14.88 -18.74
CA ARG A 167 7.20 -16.27 -18.25
C ARG A 167 7.22 -16.36 -16.72
N ARG A 168 7.53 -15.26 -16.02
CA ARG A 168 7.66 -15.24 -14.57
C ARG A 168 7.25 -13.90 -13.93
N ILE A 169 6.55 -13.98 -12.81
CA ILE A 169 6.31 -12.84 -11.90
C ILE A 169 7.30 -12.92 -10.75
N SER A 170 7.89 -11.80 -10.37
CA SER A 170 8.79 -11.67 -9.22
C SER A 170 8.29 -10.59 -8.28
N ILE A 171 8.23 -10.90 -6.99
CA ILE A 171 7.92 -9.96 -5.91
C ILE A 171 9.14 -9.82 -5.01
N SER A 172 9.45 -8.61 -4.58
CA SER A 172 10.50 -8.35 -3.60
C SER A 172 10.01 -7.34 -2.58
N VAL A 173 10.04 -7.69 -1.29
CA VAL A 173 9.68 -6.79 -0.19
C VAL A 173 10.85 -6.65 0.75
N LYS A 174 11.31 -5.41 0.95
CA LYS A 174 12.43 -5.09 1.85
C LYS A 174 11.90 -4.78 3.24
N PHE A 175 12.67 -5.20 4.23
CA PHE A 175 12.43 -4.96 5.65
C PHE A 175 13.68 -4.32 6.26
N ASP A 176 13.49 -3.42 7.23
CA ASP A 176 14.58 -2.90 8.03
C ASP A 176 15.05 -3.91 9.10
N ALA A 177 16.03 -3.51 9.91
CA ALA A 177 16.58 -4.35 10.98
C ALA A 177 15.56 -4.71 12.08
N LYS A 178 14.47 -3.94 12.20
CA LYS A 178 13.37 -4.18 13.14
C LYS A 178 12.28 -5.08 12.55
N GLY A 179 12.44 -5.52 11.30
CA GLY A 179 11.43 -6.31 10.60
C GLY A 179 10.24 -5.48 10.13
N ILE A 180 10.38 -4.15 10.00
CA ILE A 180 9.34 -3.28 9.47
C ILE A 180 9.51 -3.20 7.96
N ALA A 181 8.43 -3.44 7.21
CA ALA A 181 8.45 -3.32 5.76
C ALA A 181 8.82 -1.89 5.34
N LYS A 182 9.62 -1.77 4.28
CA LYS A 182 10.09 -0.48 3.74
C LYS A 182 9.69 -0.28 2.30
N SER A 183 9.74 -1.32 1.48
CA SER A 183 9.43 -1.19 0.06
C SER A 183 8.90 -2.50 -0.47
N ALA A 184 8.04 -2.43 -1.48
CA ALA A 184 7.67 -3.57 -2.30
C ALA A 184 7.96 -3.25 -3.76
N ASN A 185 8.37 -4.26 -4.51
CA ASN A 185 8.62 -4.15 -5.94
C ASN A 185 8.10 -5.39 -6.64
N VAL A 186 7.43 -5.16 -7.77
CA VAL A 186 6.86 -6.21 -8.62
C VAL A 186 7.52 -6.11 -9.99
N ASN A 187 8.14 -7.20 -10.44
CA ASN A 187 8.69 -7.28 -11.79
C ASN A 187 8.05 -8.42 -12.56
N ILE A 188 7.77 -8.19 -13.82
CA ILE A 188 7.40 -9.24 -14.78
C ILE A 188 8.63 -9.47 -15.66
N LYS A 189 9.16 -10.69 -15.63
CA LYS A 189 10.29 -11.08 -16.48
C LYS A 189 9.76 -11.61 -17.81
N TRP A 190 10.21 -10.95 -18.87
CA TRP A 190 10.04 -11.32 -20.26
C TRP A 190 11.28 -12.15 -20.64
N GLU A 191 11.10 -13.39 -21.06
CA GLU A 191 12.16 -14.27 -21.61
C GLU A 191 11.74 -14.69 -23.01
#